data_AF-A0A7C4CUV7-F1
#
_entry.id   AF-A0A7C4CUV7-F1
#
_cell.length_a   1.000
_cell.length_b   1.000
_cell.length_c   1.000
_cell.angle_alpha   90.00
_cell.angle_beta   90.00
_cell.angle_gamma   90.00
#
_symmetry.space_group_name_H-M   'P 1'
#
loop_
_entity.id
_entity.type
_entity.pdbx_description
1 polymer ?
#
loop_
_entity_poly.entity_id
_entity_poly.type
_entity_poly.pdbx_seq_one_letter_code
_entity_poly.pdbx_strand_id
1 'polypeptide(L)'
;MWDGVKAFKKVERWERRRVKRIKDEDLYKTIEEVFDSATLNALYQLLNRRVIDVMAGAVAAGKESKVYLAYDPNGKALAVKVYLT
;
A
#
# COMPACT_ATOMS: atom_id res chain seq x y z
N MET A 1 -9.71 -2.06 39.07
CA MET A 1 -10.27 -1.27 37.96
C MET A 1 -9.38 -1.52 36.74
N TRP A 2 -9.82 -2.35 35.80
CA TRP A 2 -9.01 -2.80 34.66
C TRP A 2 -9.29 -1.85 33.47
N ASP A 3 -8.26 -1.20 32.93
CA ASP A 3 -8.38 -0.19 31.88
C ASP A 3 -8.78 -0.81 30.52
N GLY A 4 -10.08 -1.02 30.32
CA GLY A 4 -10.66 -1.51 29.05
C GLY A 4 -10.28 -0.68 27.81
N VAL A 5 -9.85 0.57 28.01
CA VAL A 5 -9.39 1.49 26.95
C VAL A 5 -8.07 1.04 26.31
N LYS A 6 -7.16 0.42 27.06
CA LYS A 6 -5.87 -0.07 26.51
C LYS A 6 -6.05 -1.31 25.66
N ALA A 7 -6.96 -2.20 26.04
CA ALA A 7 -7.30 -3.39 25.28
C ALA A 7 -7.90 -3.02 23.91
N PHE A 8 -8.81 -2.03 23.88
CA PHE A 8 -9.46 -1.58 22.65
C PHE A 8 -8.48 -0.99 21.63
N LYS A 9 -7.60 -0.06 22.04
CA LYS A 9 -6.56 0.51 21.16
C LYS A 9 -5.59 -0.55 20.62
N LYS A 10 -5.32 -1.60 21.40
CA LYS A 10 -4.44 -2.69 20.98
C LYS A 10 -5.13 -3.53 19.90
N VAL A 11 -6.39 -3.92 20.10
CA VAL A 11 -7.19 -4.66 19.12
C VAL A 11 -7.33 -3.87 17.82
N GLU A 12 -7.64 -2.57 17.87
CA GLU A 12 -7.73 -1.73 16.67
C GLU A 12 -6.41 -1.69 15.88
N ARG A 13 -5.26 -1.62 16.57
CA ARG A 13 -3.95 -1.63 15.92
C ARG A 13 -3.62 -2.99 15.30
N TRP A 14 -4.07 -4.09 15.91
CA TRP A 14 -3.90 -5.44 15.39
C TRP A 14 -4.80 -5.70 14.18
N GLU A 15 -6.05 -5.29 14.24
CA GLU A 15 -7.00 -5.31 13.12
C GLU A 15 -6.48 -4.47 11.97
N ARG A 16 -6.03 -3.23 12.23
CA ARG A 16 -5.45 -2.36 11.20
C ARG A 16 -4.19 -2.96 10.58
N ARG A 17 -3.33 -3.63 11.37
CA ARG A 17 -2.16 -4.35 10.85
C ARG A 17 -2.54 -5.60 10.05
N ARG A 18 -3.57 -6.33 10.46
CA ARG A 18 -4.09 -7.50 9.73
C ARG A 18 -4.71 -7.10 8.41
N VAL A 19 -5.60 -6.11 8.41
CA VAL A 19 -6.22 -5.55 7.21
C VAL A 19 -5.16 -4.96 6.29
N LYS A 20 -4.15 -4.25 6.83
CA LYS A 20 -2.98 -3.78 6.06
C LYS A 20 -2.26 -4.96 5.40
N ARG A 21 -1.89 -6.02 6.13
CA ARG A 21 -1.22 -7.20 5.57
C ARG A 21 -2.02 -7.94 4.50
N ILE A 22 -3.33 -8.15 4.72
CA ILE A 22 -4.20 -8.85 3.75
C ILE A 22 -4.31 -8.02 2.46
N LYS A 23 -4.49 -6.70 2.62
CA LYS A 23 -4.55 -5.78 1.48
C LYS A 23 -3.20 -5.66 0.77
N ASP A 24 -2.10 -5.71 1.52
CA ASP A 24 -0.74 -5.71 0.96
C ASP A 24 -0.51 -6.97 0.12
N GLU A 25 -0.94 -8.17 0.54
CA GLU A 25 -0.70 -9.43 -0.19
C GLU A 25 -1.49 -9.54 -1.50
N ASP A 26 -2.81 -9.29 -1.47
CA ASP A 26 -3.64 -9.35 -2.70
C ASP A 26 -3.26 -8.24 -3.69
N LEU A 27 -2.93 -7.07 -3.16
CA LEU A 27 -2.42 -5.98 -3.98
C LEU A 27 -1.04 -6.31 -4.53
N TYR A 28 -0.14 -6.90 -3.74
CA TYR A 28 1.18 -7.31 -4.22
C TYR A 28 1.06 -8.29 -5.36
N LYS A 29 0.21 -9.32 -5.24
CA LYS A 29 -0.06 -10.28 -6.32
C LYS A 29 -0.58 -9.59 -7.57
N THR A 30 -1.57 -8.70 -7.40
CA THR A 30 -2.13 -7.92 -8.52
C THR A 30 -1.09 -6.99 -9.16
N ILE A 31 -0.19 -6.42 -8.37
CA ILE A 31 0.89 -5.54 -8.82
C ILE A 31 1.96 -6.34 -9.56
N GLU A 32 2.38 -7.49 -9.02
CA GLU A 32 3.39 -8.38 -9.63
C GLU A 32 2.90 -9.01 -10.92
N GLU A 33 1.61 -9.37 -11.04
CA GLU A 33 1.06 -9.94 -12.27
C GLU A 33 0.87 -8.90 -13.38
N VAL A 34 0.68 -7.62 -13.04
CA VAL A 34 0.32 -6.56 -14.00
C VAL A 34 1.54 -5.74 -14.44
N PHE A 35 2.60 -5.70 -13.65
CA PHE A 35 3.77 -4.86 -13.93
C PHE A 35 4.94 -5.65 -14.49
N ASP A 36 5.62 -5.04 -15.45
CA ASP A 36 6.93 -5.53 -15.89
C ASP A 36 7.98 -5.43 -14.78
N SER A 37 9.07 -6.19 -14.93
CA SER A 37 10.17 -6.22 -13.96
C SER A 37 10.80 -4.84 -13.72
N ALA A 38 10.79 -3.94 -14.71
CA ALA A 38 11.38 -2.61 -14.59
C ALA A 38 10.53 -1.72 -13.65
N THR A 39 9.21 -1.79 -13.80
CA THR A 39 8.22 -1.09 -12.98
C THR A 39 8.26 -1.60 -11.54
N LEU A 40 8.33 -2.93 -11.34
CA LEU A 40 8.50 -3.51 -10.01
C LEU A 40 9.80 -3.03 -9.35
N ASN A 41 10.92 -3.03 -10.08
CA ASN A 41 12.19 -2.52 -9.56
C ASN A 41 12.12 -1.04 -9.19
N ALA A 42 11.44 -0.20 -9.98
CA ALA A 42 11.23 1.20 -9.65
C ALA A 42 10.40 1.36 -8.36
N LEU A 43 9.34 0.56 -8.20
CA LEU A 43 8.52 0.55 -6.99
C LEU A 43 9.32 0.11 -5.76
N TYR A 44 10.11 -0.97 -5.87
CA TYR A 44 11.00 -1.41 -4.81
C TYR A 44 12.01 -0.33 -4.39
N GLN A 45 12.55 0.43 -5.34
CA GLN A 45 13.42 1.57 -5.00
C GLN A 45 12.68 2.65 -4.20
N LEU A 46 11.41 2.94 -4.51
CA LEU A 46 10.62 3.92 -3.76
C LEU A 46 10.32 3.44 -2.32
N LEU A 47 10.03 2.14 -2.15
CA LEU A 47 9.86 1.51 -0.83
C LEU A 47 11.17 1.55 -0.03
N ASN A 48 12.28 1.14 -0.64
CA ASN A 48 13.60 1.13 0.02
C ASN A 48 14.07 2.53 0.42
N ARG A 49 13.75 3.56 -0.37
CA ARG A 49 14.03 4.97 -0.05
C ARG A 49 13.03 5.58 0.95
N ARG A 50 12.04 4.81 1.41
CA ARG A 50 10.95 5.25 2.29
C ARG A 50 10.15 6.45 1.76
N VAL A 51 10.03 6.56 0.43
CA VAL A 51 9.11 7.52 -0.21
C VAL A 51 7.68 7.01 -0.07
N ILE A 52 7.49 5.70 -0.17
CA ILE A 52 6.24 4.98 0.05
C ILE A 52 6.49 3.95 1.17
N ASP A 53 5.54 3.79 2.08
CA ASP A 53 5.51 2.71 3.09
C ASP A 53 4.45 1.65 2.74
N VAL A 54 3.35 2.07 2.09
CA VAL A 54 2.20 1.21 1.81
C VAL A 54 1.66 1.51 0.44
N MET A 55 1.52 0.50 -0.40
CA MET A 55 0.66 0.56 -1.58
C MET A 55 -0.75 0.11 -1.18
N ALA A 56 -1.76 0.82 -1.64
CA ALA A 56 -3.16 0.44 -1.50
C ALA A 56 -3.76 0.16 -2.89
N GLY A 57 -5.09 0.02 -2.96
CA GLY A 57 -5.77 -0.31 -4.20
C GLY A 57 -5.62 0.73 -5.32
N ALA A 58 -5.84 0.28 -6.55
CA ALA A 58 -6.05 1.17 -7.68
C ALA A 58 -7.28 2.06 -7.42
N VAL A 59 -7.14 3.34 -7.71
CA VAL A 59 -8.20 4.36 -7.55
C VAL A 59 -8.66 4.94 -8.87
N ALA A 60 -7.86 4.81 -9.94
CA ALA A 60 -8.26 5.17 -11.29
C ALA A 60 -7.54 4.30 -12.32
N ALA A 61 -8.21 4.04 -13.44
CA ALA A 61 -7.63 3.37 -14.60
C ALA A 61 -7.91 4.21 -15.84
N GLY A 62 -6.89 4.40 -16.66
CA GLY A 62 -6.97 5.00 -17.98
C GLY A 62 -6.36 4.08 -19.03
N LYS A 63 -6.49 4.47 -20.31
CA LYS A 63 -5.99 3.69 -21.44
C LYS A 63 -4.49 3.40 -21.37
N GLU A 64 -3.73 4.35 -20.85
CA GLU A 64 -2.26 4.34 -20.87
C GLU A 64 -1.65 4.30 -19.46
N SER A 65 -2.46 4.28 -18.41
CA SER A 65 -1.95 4.30 -17.04
C SER A 65 -2.97 3.85 -16.00
N LYS A 66 -2.48 3.41 -14.84
CA LYS A 66 -3.27 3.18 -13.64
C LYS A 66 -2.75 4.05 -12.50
N VAL A 67 -3.65 4.53 -11.65
CA VAL A 67 -3.30 5.31 -10.45
C VAL A 67 -3.66 4.49 -9.22
N TYR A 68 -2.70 4.39 -8.31
CA TYR A 68 -2.82 3.69 -7.04
C TYR A 68 -2.76 4.70 -5.89
N LEU A 69 -3.57 4.46 -4.88
CA LEU A 69 -3.39 5.15 -3.60
C LEU A 69 -2.20 4.50 -2.88
N ALA A 70 -1.35 5.32 -2.29
CA ALA A 70 -0.26 4.88 -1.45
C ALA A 70 -0.16 5.78 -0.21
N TYR A 71 0.66 5.38 0.75
CA TYR A 71 0.96 6.16 1.94
C TYR A 71 2.47 6.20 2.18
N ASP A 72 2.97 7.36 2.58
CA ASP A 72 4.35 7.51 3.07
C ASP A 72 4.50 6.94 4.51
N PRO A 73 5.72 6.88 5.08
CA PRO A 73 5.93 6.40 6.44
C PRO A 73 5.22 7.19 7.54
N ASN A 74 4.82 8.44 7.26
CA ASN A 74 4.06 9.28 8.18
C ASN A 74 2.54 9.10 8.03
N GLY A 75 2.11 8.25 7.09
CA GLY A 75 0.70 8.04 6.76
C GLY A 75 0.09 9.11 5.87
N LYS A 76 0.91 9.96 5.22
CA LYS A 76 0.43 10.92 4.22
C LYS A 76 0.07 10.18 2.94
N ALA A 77 -1.12 10.46 2.41
CA ALA A 77 -1.56 9.88 1.14
C ALA A 77 -0.73 10.39 -0.04
N LEU A 78 -0.39 9.47 -0.94
CA LEU A 78 0.32 9.69 -2.19
C LEU A 78 -0.47 9.06 -3.34
N ALA A 79 -0.36 9.67 -4.53
CA ALA A 79 -0.86 9.06 -5.76
C ALA A 79 0.32 8.48 -6.54
N VAL A 80 0.27 7.20 -6.85
CA VAL A 80 1.29 6.50 -7.64
C VAL A 80 0.70 6.20 -9.00
N LYS A 81 1.12 6.94 -10.03
CA LYS A 81 0.68 6.74 -11.41
C LYS A 81 1.69 5.88 -12.14
N VAL A 82 1.24 4.73 -12.63
CA VAL A 82 2.04 3.78 -13.40
C VAL A 82 1.56 3.83 -14.85
N TYR A 83 2.46 4.12 -15.78
CA TYR A 83 2.18 4.11 -17.21
C TYR A 83 2.30 2.68 -17.73
N LEU A 84 1.35 2.26 -18.56
CA LEU A 84 1.33 0.95 -19.20
C LEU A 84 2.26 1.02 -20.41
N THR A 85 3.23 0.11 -20.48
CA THR A 85 4.17 -0.03 -21.58
C THR A 85 3.83 -1.21 -22.46
#